data_AF-A0AA97G405-F1
#
_entry.id   AF-A0AA97G405-F1
#
_cell.length_a   1.000
_cell.length_b   1.000
_cell.length_c   1.000
_cell.angle_alpha   90.00
_cell.angle_beta   90.00
_cell.angle_gamma   90.00
#
_symmetry.space_group_name_H-M   'P 1'
#
loop_
_entity.id
_entity.type
_entity.pdbx_description
1 polymer ?
#
loop_
_entity_poly.entity_id
_entity_poly.type
_entity_poly.pdbx_seq_one_letter_code
_entity_poly.pdbx_strand_id
1 'polypeptide(L)'
;MDQINLGVESAISHSWHSHSKSLLPVRAITSLVNGIKACFGGYSVSALRCLTAKLMKEHPDAWFIKALHKPLSAYNINIPQACERSTCYVSNKIKQLHDKGRSLQVKLVFKQDGSIIPIPMYNSDNSWFPKNLNGQACRSDNDIRAPGEKIVCRHFAWAYGKNVFGRGKDTFERINTSEKIQSTFANTSNFPYEVVDYSKYGIFADGYYFLEGKFSEALKGLVKKYWNMSAGAEKNFYFRSQNDDGTIDHAMALRLKKQDGCMKVIFYDPNATLMHRTILLSEPDLAAHITGEDLQTSFLSHGALINIDDFKRFSNQCDIQCFGASPNVMSRHIQIAIGHYAAGSHRIKSKSIDA
;
A
#
# COMPACT_ATOMS: atom_id res chain seq x y z
N MET A 1 -3.56 14.23 -44.22
CA MET A 1 -2.12 14.52 -44.20
C MET A 1 -1.39 13.20 -44.21
N ASP A 2 -0.46 13.04 -45.14
CA ASP A 2 0.19 11.76 -45.43
C ASP A 2 1.07 11.28 -44.26
N GLN A 3 0.79 10.06 -43.78
CA GLN A 3 1.58 9.37 -42.77
C GLN A 3 2.88 8.86 -43.39
N ILE A 4 3.99 9.57 -43.16
CA ILE A 4 5.31 8.99 -43.42
C ILE A 4 5.57 7.95 -42.32
N ASN A 5 5.43 6.67 -42.67
CA ASN A 5 5.73 5.54 -41.79
C ASN A 5 7.24 5.27 -41.80
N LEU A 6 7.91 5.60 -40.70
CA LEU A 6 9.31 5.23 -40.48
C LEU A 6 9.39 3.80 -39.95
N GLY A 7 9.72 2.86 -40.85
CA GLY A 7 10.02 1.47 -40.51
C GLY A 7 11.39 1.34 -39.85
N VAL A 8 11.43 1.15 -38.54
CA VAL A 8 12.68 1.04 -37.76
C VAL A 8 13.20 -0.41 -37.73
N GLU A 9 12.40 -1.36 -38.18
CA GLU A 9 12.68 -2.79 -38.11
C GLU A 9 13.94 -3.19 -38.91
N SER A 10 14.12 -2.62 -40.10
CA SER A 10 15.29 -2.83 -40.96
C SER A 10 16.57 -2.26 -40.38
N ALA A 11 16.47 -1.20 -39.56
CA ALA A 11 17.62 -0.57 -38.91
C ALA A 11 18.03 -1.30 -37.61
N ILE A 12 17.08 -1.99 -36.96
CA ILE A 12 17.31 -2.71 -35.69
C ILE A 12 17.81 -4.14 -35.94
N SER A 13 17.46 -4.77 -37.07
CA SER A 13 17.86 -6.15 -37.40
C SER A 13 19.38 -6.36 -37.43
N HIS A 14 20.14 -5.34 -37.86
CA HIS A 14 21.59 -5.43 -37.97
C HIS A 14 22.33 -5.33 -36.62
N SER A 15 21.72 -4.77 -35.58
CA SER A 15 22.33 -4.56 -34.25
C SER A 15 22.00 -5.67 -33.23
N TRP A 16 21.03 -6.54 -33.53
CA TRP A 16 20.63 -7.63 -32.64
C TRP A 16 21.67 -8.73 -32.49
N HIS A 17 22.47 -9.00 -33.53
CA HIS A 17 23.40 -10.12 -33.52
C HIS A 17 24.63 -9.92 -32.63
N SER A 18 24.99 -8.68 -32.27
CA SER A 18 26.23 -8.40 -31.53
C SER A 18 26.02 -8.04 -30.06
N HIS A 19 24.82 -7.57 -29.66
CA HIS A 19 24.58 -7.00 -28.32
C HIS A 19 23.21 -7.35 -27.70
N SER A 20 22.69 -8.57 -27.91
CA SER A 20 21.37 -9.02 -27.44
C SER A 20 21.07 -8.81 -25.94
N LYS A 21 22.10 -8.62 -25.09
CA LYS A 21 21.95 -8.33 -23.65
C LYS A 21 21.73 -6.85 -23.32
N SER A 22 21.90 -5.95 -24.28
CA SER A 22 21.87 -4.50 -24.07
C SER A 22 20.89 -3.87 -25.06
N LEU A 23 19.66 -3.60 -24.61
CA LEU A 23 18.65 -2.86 -25.37
C LEU A 23 19.00 -1.36 -25.54
N LEU A 24 20.26 -0.95 -25.31
CA LEU A 24 20.74 0.42 -25.51
C LEU A 24 20.48 0.95 -26.93
N PRO A 25 20.69 0.17 -28.02
CA PRO A 25 20.40 0.64 -29.37
C PRO A 25 18.91 0.92 -29.57
N VAL A 26 18.03 0.05 -29.03
CA VAL A 26 16.58 0.26 -29.08
C VAL A 26 16.18 1.52 -28.31
N ARG A 27 16.79 1.75 -27.15
CA ARG A 27 16.58 2.96 -26.34
C ARG A 27 17.07 4.23 -27.05
N ALA A 28 18.26 4.20 -27.64
CA ALA A 28 18.82 5.32 -28.39
C ALA A 28 17.95 5.68 -29.60
N ILE A 29 17.49 4.66 -30.35
CA ILE A 29 16.62 4.84 -31.50
C ILE A 29 15.24 5.35 -31.09
N THR A 30 14.65 4.81 -30.02
CA THR A 30 13.36 5.29 -29.49
C THR A 30 13.45 6.74 -29.00
N SER A 31 14.54 7.10 -28.31
CA SER A 31 14.79 8.46 -27.85
C SER A 31 15.03 9.43 -29.01
N LEU A 32 15.79 9.04 -30.03
CA LEU A 32 16.02 9.83 -31.24
C LEU A 32 14.71 10.08 -31.99
N VAL A 33 13.89 9.04 -32.16
CA VAL A 33 12.58 9.10 -32.81
C VAL A 33 11.60 10.00 -32.04
N ASN A 34 11.59 9.92 -30.71
CA ASN A 34 10.80 10.80 -29.87
C ASN A 34 11.29 12.25 -29.92
N GLY A 35 12.61 12.48 -30.03
CA GLY A 35 13.19 13.81 -30.26
C GLY A 35 12.75 14.41 -31.60
N ILE A 36 12.79 13.62 -32.68
CA ILE A 36 12.29 14.05 -34.00
C ILE A 36 10.79 14.36 -33.93
N LYS A 37 10.00 13.54 -33.23
CA LYS A 37 8.56 13.79 -33.02
C LYS A 37 8.29 15.08 -32.23
N ALA A 38 9.11 15.38 -31.23
CA ALA A 38 8.98 16.60 -30.43
C ALA A 38 9.33 17.86 -31.24
N CYS A 39 10.33 17.78 -32.12
CA CYS A 39 10.74 18.90 -32.98
C CYS A 39 9.78 19.12 -34.16
N PHE A 40 9.12 18.07 -34.64
CA PHE A 40 8.23 18.13 -35.80
C PHE A 40 6.87 17.52 -35.45
N GLY A 41 6.00 18.31 -34.83
CA GLY A 41 4.71 17.90 -34.24
C GLY A 41 3.63 17.35 -35.19
N GLY A 42 4.01 16.92 -36.41
CA GLY A 42 3.12 16.35 -37.42
C GLY A 42 3.26 14.83 -37.65
N TYR A 43 4.20 14.15 -36.98
CA TYR A 43 4.50 12.73 -37.27
C TYR A 43 3.97 11.76 -36.20
N SER A 44 3.32 10.67 -36.63
CA SER A 44 3.00 9.52 -35.77
C SER A 44 4.00 8.39 -36.02
N VAL A 45 4.80 8.01 -35.03
CA VAL A 45 5.74 6.89 -35.14
C VAL A 45 5.37 5.81 -34.11
N SER A 46 5.21 4.57 -34.57
CA SER A 46 4.88 3.40 -33.75
C SER A 46 6.12 2.53 -33.55
N ALA A 47 6.83 2.73 -32.44
CA ALA A 47 7.93 1.85 -32.05
C ALA A 47 7.37 0.63 -31.28
N LEU A 48 7.19 -0.48 -32.01
CA LEU A 48 7.16 -1.84 -31.47
C LEU A 48 6.01 -2.20 -30.50
N ARG A 49 4.76 -2.10 -30.98
CA ARG A 49 3.55 -2.47 -30.22
C ARG A 49 3.49 -3.97 -29.87
N CYS A 50 4.08 -4.84 -30.70
CA CYS A 50 3.95 -6.30 -30.60
C CYS A 50 5.11 -6.99 -29.86
N LEU A 51 6.35 -6.50 -29.99
CA LEU A 51 7.51 -7.13 -29.37
C LEU A 51 7.60 -6.83 -27.87
N THR A 52 7.24 -5.60 -27.45
CA THR A 52 7.25 -5.20 -26.04
C THR A 52 6.20 -5.97 -25.23
N ALA A 53 4.98 -6.14 -25.77
CA ALA A 53 3.94 -6.95 -25.13
C ALA A 53 4.36 -8.42 -24.99
N LYS A 54 5.02 -8.99 -26.01
CA LYS A 54 5.55 -10.36 -25.98
C LYS A 54 6.64 -10.53 -24.91
N LEU A 55 7.63 -9.63 -24.88
CA LEU A 55 8.72 -9.67 -23.90
C LEU A 55 8.24 -9.43 -22.46
N MET A 56 7.22 -8.59 -22.27
CA MET A 56 6.60 -8.38 -20.95
C MET A 56 5.87 -9.64 -20.45
N LYS A 57 5.26 -10.40 -21.36
CA LYS A 57 4.59 -11.67 -21.06
C LYS A 57 5.60 -12.78 -20.76
N GLU A 58 6.71 -12.82 -21.48
CA GLU A 58 7.74 -13.86 -21.32
C GLU A 58 8.61 -13.65 -20.07
N HIS A 59 8.76 -12.41 -19.59
CA HIS A 59 9.69 -12.08 -18.50
C HIS A 59 9.16 -11.03 -17.48
N PRO A 60 8.02 -11.27 -16.81
CA PRO A 60 7.30 -10.27 -16.01
C PRO A 60 8.12 -9.62 -14.87
N ASP A 61 9.07 -10.35 -14.29
CA ASP A 61 9.88 -9.87 -13.15
C ASP A 61 11.23 -9.27 -13.56
N ALA A 62 11.53 -9.22 -14.86
CA ALA A 62 12.84 -8.78 -15.30
C ALA A 62 13.08 -7.29 -15.03
N TRP A 63 14.30 -6.97 -14.60
CA TRP A 63 14.73 -5.61 -14.24
C TRP A 63 14.50 -4.59 -15.38
N PHE A 64 14.50 -5.03 -16.63
CA PHE A 64 14.24 -4.17 -17.79
C PHE A 64 12.76 -3.75 -17.94
N ILE A 65 11.81 -4.52 -17.41
CA ILE A 65 10.38 -4.11 -17.34
C ILE A 65 10.21 -2.99 -16.32
N LYS A 66 10.92 -3.04 -15.19
CA LYS A 66 10.96 -1.94 -14.19
C LYS A 66 11.45 -0.62 -14.80
N ALA A 67 12.36 -0.69 -15.79
CA ALA A 67 12.83 0.48 -16.53
C ALA A 67 11.85 0.96 -17.63
N LEU A 68 11.02 0.07 -18.18
CA LEU A 68 9.94 0.45 -19.12
C LEU A 68 8.75 1.10 -18.42
N HIS A 69 8.60 0.96 -17.09
CA HIS A 69 7.69 1.78 -16.30
C HIS A 69 8.15 3.26 -16.17
N LYS A 70 9.42 3.57 -16.47
CA LYS A 70 10.02 4.91 -16.26
C LYS A 70 9.76 6.01 -17.31
N PRO A 71 9.13 5.82 -18.48
CA PRO A 71 8.74 6.93 -19.34
C PRO A 71 7.23 7.25 -19.28
N LEU A 72 6.54 6.96 -18.16
CA LEU A 72 5.16 7.44 -17.93
C LEU A 72 5.11 8.76 -17.14
N SER A 73 6.21 9.13 -16.46
CA SER A 73 6.35 10.40 -15.73
C SER A 73 6.51 11.62 -16.65
N ALA A 74 6.74 11.42 -17.95
CA ALA A 74 6.84 12.48 -18.95
C ALA A 74 5.48 12.86 -19.58
N TYR A 75 4.40 12.14 -19.27
CA TYR A 75 3.07 12.44 -19.78
C TYR A 75 2.29 13.26 -18.75
N ASN A 76 1.79 14.42 -19.18
CA ASN A 76 0.81 15.18 -18.41
C ASN A 76 -0.52 14.41 -18.41
N ILE A 77 -0.69 13.48 -17.46
CA ILE A 77 -1.87 12.62 -17.37
C ILE A 77 -3.03 13.45 -16.79
N ASN A 78 -4.09 13.62 -17.57
CA ASN A 78 -5.36 14.12 -17.04
C ASN A 78 -6.01 13.01 -16.19
N ILE A 79 -5.80 13.08 -14.86
CA ILE A 79 -6.24 12.03 -13.91
C ILE A 79 -7.76 11.79 -13.97
N PRO A 80 -8.64 12.81 -13.97
CA PRO A 80 -10.07 12.61 -14.18
C PRO A 80 -10.40 11.81 -15.45
N GLN A 81 -9.82 12.18 -16.60
CA GLN A 81 -10.06 11.46 -17.87
C GLN A 81 -9.52 10.03 -17.83
N ALA A 82 -8.34 9.81 -17.24
CA ALA A 82 -7.79 8.47 -17.09
C ALA A 82 -8.73 7.56 -16.29
N CYS A 83 -9.40 8.10 -15.26
CA CYS A 83 -10.30 7.36 -14.39
C CYS A 83 -11.75 7.29 -14.89
N GLU A 84 -12.10 7.94 -16.00
CA GLU A 84 -13.48 8.07 -16.49
C GLU A 84 -14.17 6.71 -16.71
N ARG A 85 -13.42 5.74 -17.25
CA ARG A 85 -13.87 4.37 -17.54
C ARG A 85 -13.76 3.41 -16.35
N SER A 86 -13.40 3.91 -15.17
CA SER A 86 -13.41 3.10 -13.93
C SER A 86 -14.84 2.87 -13.45
N THR A 87 -15.01 2.35 -12.23
CA THR A 87 -16.34 2.26 -11.63
C THR A 87 -16.95 3.64 -11.38
N CYS A 88 -18.28 3.74 -11.41
CA CYS A 88 -19.02 4.99 -11.24
C CYS A 88 -18.59 5.75 -9.98
N TYR A 89 -18.41 5.03 -8.86
CA TYR A 89 -17.92 5.63 -7.62
C TYR A 89 -16.52 6.25 -7.77
N VAL A 90 -15.57 5.53 -8.39
CA VAL A 90 -14.19 6.01 -8.58
C VAL A 90 -14.18 7.24 -9.48
N SER A 91 -14.81 7.15 -10.65
CA SER A 91 -14.88 8.26 -11.62
C SER A 91 -15.47 9.54 -10.99
N ASN A 92 -16.64 9.42 -10.34
CA ASN A 92 -17.28 10.54 -9.66
C ASN A 92 -16.42 11.10 -8.51
N LYS A 93 -15.77 10.22 -7.75
CA LYS A 93 -14.95 10.65 -6.62
C LYS A 93 -13.71 11.43 -7.08
N ILE A 94 -13.05 10.97 -8.13
CA ILE A 94 -11.86 11.63 -8.68
C ILE A 94 -12.22 12.97 -9.31
N LYS A 95 -13.31 13.04 -10.09
CA LYS A 95 -13.82 14.31 -10.61
C LYS A 95 -14.14 15.30 -9.49
N GLN A 96 -14.88 14.86 -8.46
CA GLN A 96 -15.19 15.71 -7.31
C GLN A 96 -13.93 16.23 -6.58
N LEU A 97 -12.92 15.38 -6.39
CA LEU A 97 -11.68 15.78 -5.72
C LEU A 97 -10.88 16.76 -6.59
N HIS A 98 -10.78 16.48 -7.89
CA HIS A 98 -10.14 17.37 -8.85
C HIS A 98 -10.80 18.75 -8.89
N ASP A 99 -12.13 18.81 -8.99
CA ASP A 99 -12.89 20.07 -9.02
C ASP A 99 -12.75 20.88 -7.73
N LYS A 100 -12.40 20.22 -6.62
CA LYS A 100 -12.07 20.85 -5.33
C LYS A 100 -10.59 21.25 -5.19
N GLY A 101 -9.80 21.16 -6.26
CA GLY A 101 -8.36 21.47 -6.24
C GLY A 101 -7.54 20.52 -5.37
N ARG A 102 -7.98 19.28 -5.19
CA ARG A 102 -7.24 18.28 -4.40
C ARG A 102 -6.03 17.78 -5.17
N SER A 103 -4.92 17.59 -4.46
CA SER A 103 -3.75 16.91 -5.02
C SER A 103 -4.09 15.43 -5.22
N LEU A 104 -3.96 14.99 -6.48
CA LEU A 104 -4.26 13.64 -6.92
C LEU A 104 -2.99 13.02 -7.49
N GLN A 105 -2.77 11.75 -7.19
CA GLN A 105 -1.73 10.93 -7.79
C GLN A 105 -2.39 9.73 -8.46
N VAL A 106 -1.77 9.21 -9.52
CA VAL A 106 -2.26 8.01 -10.20
C VAL A 106 -1.10 7.07 -10.46
N LYS A 107 -1.27 5.80 -10.10
CA LYS A 107 -0.37 4.72 -10.54
C LYS A 107 -1.00 4.05 -11.74
N LEU A 108 -0.26 3.98 -12.83
CA LEU A 108 -0.67 3.25 -14.02
C LEU A 108 -0.17 1.81 -13.94
N VAL A 109 -1.07 0.86 -14.14
CA VAL A 109 -0.79 -0.56 -14.06
C VAL A 109 -1.14 -1.22 -15.38
N PHE A 110 -0.25 -2.10 -15.86
CA PHE A 110 -0.53 -2.97 -17.00
C PHE A 110 -1.25 -4.24 -16.56
N LYS A 111 -2.39 -4.52 -17.17
CA LYS A 111 -3.10 -5.80 -17.02
C LYS A 111 -2.46 -6.88 -17.89
N GLN A 112 -2.78 -8.13 -17.61
CA GLN A 112 -2.32 -9.29 -18.39
C GLN A 112 -2.77 -9.26 -19.85
N ASP A 113 -3.91 -8.60 -20.14
CA ASP A 113 -4.42 -8.38 -21.50
C ASP A 113 -3.72 -7.22 -22.24
N GLY A 114 -2.73 -6.58 -21.61
CA GLY A 114 -1.98 -5.46 -22.15
C GLY A 114 -2.68 -4.09 -22.02
N SER A 115 -3.89 -4.05 -21.46
CA SER A 115 -4.57 -2.79 -21.16
C SER A 115 -3.92 -2.07 -19.97
N ILE A 116 -4.08 -0.75 -19.91
CA ILE A 116 -3.60 0.08 -18.80
C ILE A 116 -4.79 0.48 -17.95
N ILE A 117 -4.67 0.29 -16.63
CA ILE A 117 -5.66 0.69 -15.64
C ILE A 117 -5.06 1.67 -14.63
N PRO A 118 -5.75 2.78 -14.33
CA PRO A 118 -5.31 3.72 -13.31
C PRO A 118 -5.70 3.24 -11.91
N ILE A 119 -4.79 3.41 -10.95
CA ILE A 119 -5.06 3.33 -9.53
C ILE A 119 -4.92 4.75 -8.95
N PRO A 120 -6.03 5.46 -8.71
CA PRO A 120 -5.97 6.79 -8.15
C PRO A 120 -5.67 6.75 -6.65
N MET A 121 -4.87 7.73 -6.23
CA MET A 121 -4.40 7.92 -4.87
C MET A 121 -4.53 9.38 -4.47
N TYR A 122 -4.90 9.64 -3.22
CA TYR A 122 -5.01 10.99 -2.70
C TYR A 122 -4.85 11.00 -1.19
N ASN A 123 -4.35 12.12 -0.67
CA ASN A 123 -4.27 12.33 0.77
C ASN A 123 -5.54 12.98 1.30
N SER A 124 -5.85 12.77 2.59
CA SER A 124 -6.97 13.41 3.28
C SER A 124 -6.80 14.93 3.39
N ASP A 125 -5.57 15.42 3.29
CA ASP A 125 -5.22 16.85 3.21
C ASP A 125 -4.25 17.12 2.02
N ASN A 126 -4.17 18.38 1.59
CA ASN A 126 -3.31 18.86 0.50
C ASN A 126 -1.95 19.40 0.98
N SER A 127 -1.69 19.40 2.29
CA SER A 127 -0.43 19.91 2.85
C SER A 127 0.79 19.30 2.16
N TRP A 128 1.68 20.17 1.65
CA TRP A 128 2.94 19.76 1.02
C TRP A 128 3.89 19.13 2.04
N PHE A 129 3.84 19.62 3.28
CA PHE A 129 4.63 19.10 4.40
C PHE A 129 3.68 18.52 5.44
N PRO A 130 3.62 17.19 5.60
CA PRO A 130 2.78 16.59 6.61
C PRO A 130 3.26 16.99 8.01
N LYS A 131 2.33 17.35 8.90
CA LYS A 131 2.65 17.65 10.29
C LYS A 131 2.96 16.35 11.02
N ASN A 132 4.17 16.25 11.57
CA ASN A 132 4.57 15.16 12.46
C ASN A 132 4.38 15.60 13.91
N LEU A 133 3.44 14.99 14.63
CA LEU A 133 3.23 15.13 16.07
C LEU A 133 3.58 13.83 16.83
N ASN A 134 4.07 12.80 16.12
CA ASN A 134 4.51 11.55 16.71
C ASN A 134 5.59 11.82 17.76
N GLY A 135 5.36 11.37 18.99
CA GLY A 135 6.29 11.55 20.08
C GLY A 135 6.43 13.00 20.58
N GLN A 136 5.55 13.93 20.19
CA GLN A 136 5.61 15.31 20.69
C GLN A 136 4.80 15.54 21.97
N ALA A 137 4.11 14.51 22.46
CA ALA A 137 3.36 14.55 23.70
C ALA A 137 3.75 13.35 24.57
N CYS A 138 3.72 13.58 25.89
CA CYS A 138 3.82 12.53 26.89
C CYS A 138 2.46 12.36 27.57
N ARG A 139 2.23 11.18 28.14
CA ARG A 139 1.13 10.94 29.07
C ARG A 139 1.26 11.87 30.27
N SER A 140 0.14 12.14 30.93
CA SER A 140 0.13 12.93 32.16
C SER A 140 0.91 12.20 33.25
N ASP A 141 1.55 12.92 34.16
CA ASP A 141 2.19 12.34 35.35
C ASP A 141 1.17 11.66 36.28
N ASN A 142 -0.12 12.00 36.14
CA ASN A 142 -1.22 11.38 36.88
C ASN A 142 -1.84 10.16 36.15
N ASP A 143 -1.27 9.72 35.01
CA ASP A 143 -1.71 8.51 34.30
C ASP A 143 -1.45 7.28 35.18
N ILE A 144 -2.51 6.50 35.45
CA ILE A 144 -2.47 5.35 36.36
C ILE A 144 -1.71 4.13 35.79
N ARG A 145 -1.35 4.14 34.50
CA ARG A 145 -0.69 3.03 33.82
C ARG A 145 0.76 3.32 33.47
N ALA A 146 1.03 4.50 32.91
CA ALA A 146 2.31 4.84 32.33
C ALA A 146 2.60 6.34 32.43
N PRO A 147 2.77 6.88 33.65
CA PRO A 147 2.98 8.30 33.87
C PRO A 147 4.24 8.80 33.15
N GLY A 148 4.14 9.96 32.50
CA GLY A 148 5.25 10.61 31.78
C GLY A 148 5.71 9.92 30.50
N GLU A 149 5.13 8.77 30.10
CA GLU A 149 5.59 8.05 28.92
C GLU A 149 5.22 8.74 27.60
N LYS A 150 6.15 8.71 26.65
CA LYS A 150 6.02 9.32 25.34
C LYS A 150 4.95 8.63 24.49
N ILE A 151 4.05 9.42 23.90
CA ILE A 151 3.01 8.94 22.99
C ILE A 151 3.59 8.82 21.58
N VAL A 152 4.01 7.60 21.21
CA VAL A 152 4.65 7.30 19.91
C VAL A 152 3.73 6.57 18.91
N CYS A 153 4.25 6.26 17.72
CA CYS A 153 3.55 5.74 16.54
C CYS A 153 2.55 4.60 16.84
N ARG A 154 2.94 3.63 17.68
CA ARG A 154 2.07 2.51 18.08
C ARG A 154 0.72 2.96 18.66
N HIS A 155 0.71 4.04 19.45
CA HIS A 155 -0.50 4.56 20.07
C HIS A 155 -1.41 5.18 19.02
N PHE A 156 -0.86 6.00 18.13
CA PHE A 156 -1.59 6.63 17.04
C PHE A 156 -2.17 5.61 16.06
N ALA A 157 -1.35 4.63 15.66
CA ALA A 157 -1.77 3.54 14.78
C ALA A 157 -2.95 2.76 15.36
N TRP A 158 -2.84 2.36 16.64
CA TRP A 158 -3.91 1.67 17.34
C TRP A 158 -5.19 2.52 17.45
N ALA A 159 -5.07 3.77 17.89
CA ALA A 159 -6.19 4.67 18.08
C ALA A 159 -6.89 5.04 16.75
N TYR A 160 -6.14 5.20 15.67
CA TYR A 160 -6.70 5.40 14.33
C TYR A 160 -7.52 4.16 13.91
N GLY A 161 -6.94 2.97 14.04
CA GLY A 161 -7.63 1.73 13.72
C GLY A 161 -8.89 1.51 14.57
N LYS A 162 -8.82 1.81 15.87
CA LYS A 162 -9.95 1.76 16.82
C LYS A 162 -10.90 2.94 16.71
N ASN A 163 -10.72 3.81 15.71
CA ASN A 163 -11.66 4.87 15.35
C ASN A 163 -11.79 5.97 16.41
N VAL A 164 -10.76 6.18 17.21
CA VAL A 164 -10.68 7.27 18.19
C VAL A 164 -10.58 8.62 17.48
N PHE A 165 -9.89 8.66 16.34
CA PHE A 165 -9.78 9.79 15.43
C PHE A 165 -9.70 9.28 13.98
N GLY A 166 -9.60 10.17 13.00
CA GLY A 166 -9.33 9.82 11.60
C GLY A 166 -10.57 9.49 10.75
N ARG A 167 -11.77 9.97 11.14
CA ARG A 167 -13.04 9.75 10.41
C ARG A 167 -13.83 11.04 10.13
N GLY A 168 -14.17 11.30 8.87
CA GLY A 168 -14.99 12.46 8.46
C GLY A 168 -14.22 13.70 7.98
N LYS A 169 -14.87 14.86 7.98
CA LYS A 169 -14.25 16.16 7.62
C LYS A 169 -13.33 16.68 8.72
N ASP A 170 -13.64 16.37 9.97
CA ASP A 170 -12.94 16.86 11.16
C ASP A 170 -12.03 15.77 11.77
N THR A 171 -11.52 14.90 10.88
CA THR A 171 -10.81 13.65 11.20
C THR A 171 -9.77 13.79 12.29
N PHE A 172 -9.02 14.88 12.32
CA PHE A 172 -7.82 15.00 13.14
C PHE A 172 -7.90 16.08 14.21
N GLU A 173 -9.07 16.71 14.40
CA GLU A 173 -9.25 17.76 15.41
C GLU A 173 -8.98 17.31 16.84
N ARG A 174 -9.14 16.01 17.11
CA ARG A 174 -8.87 15.37 18.42
C ARG A 174 -7.38 15.23 18.74
N ILE A 175 -6.50 15.36 17.75
CA ILE A 175 -5.06 15.11 17.93
C ILE A 175 -4.19 16.18 17.23
N ASN A 176 -4.75 17.35 16.92
CA ASN A 176 -4.04 18.37 16.14
C ASN A 176 -3.01 19.22 16.93
N THR A 177 -2.97 19.06 18.26
CA THR A 177 -1.99 19.67 19.17
C THR A 177 -1.51 18.66 20.22
N SER A 178 -0.38 18.94 20.87
CA SER A 178 0.20 18.06 21.90
C SER A 178 -0.71 17.88 23.11
N GLU A 179 -1.45 18.92 23.52
CA GLU A 179 -2.39 18.87 24.65
C GLU A 179 -3.59 17.97 24.33
N LYS A 180 -4.08 18.06 23.09
CA LYS A 180 -5.17 17.20 22.60
C LYS A 180 -4.74 15.76 22.43
N ILE A 181 -3.49 15.53 22.02
CA ILE A 181 -2.89 14.19 22.04
C ILE A 181 -2.84 13.68 23.48
N GLN A 182 -2.21 14.41 24.40
CA GLN A 182 -2.11 14.00 25.81
C GLN A 182 -3.47 13.65 26.41
N SER A 183 -4.48 14.51 26.24
CA SER A 183 -5.84 14.25 26.72
C SER A 183 -6.51 13.05 26.05
N THR A 184 -6.34 12.86 24.73
CA THR A 184 -6.88 11.70 24.00
C THR A 184 -6.28 10.38 24.49
N PHE A 185 -5.00 10.38 24.86
CA PHE A 185 -4.27 9.18 25.24
C PHE A 185 -4.12 8.97 26.76
N ALA A 186 -4.58 9.90 27.59
CA ALA A 186 -4.41 9.92 29.06
C ALA A 186 -4.89 8.64 29.79
N ASN A 187 -5.76 7.84 29.17
CA ASN A 187 -6.27 6.59 29.74
C ASN A 187 -6.16 5.39 28.78
N THR A 188 -5.40 5.53 27.69
CA THR A 188 -5.18 4.42 26.73
C THR A 188 -4.12 3.47 27.27
N SER A 189 -4.15 2.17 27.01
CA SER A 189 -3.04 1.29 27.42
C SER A 189 -1.74 1.60 26.66
N ASN A 190 -0.60 1.22 27.23
CA ASN A 190 0.72 1.45 26.62
C ASN A 190 0.97 0.58 25.36
N PHE A 191 0.25 -0.53 25.27
CA PHE A 191 0.16 -1.39 24.09
C PHE A 191 -1.19 -2.11 24.08
N PRO A 192 -1.73 -2.55 22.92
CA PRO A 192 -3.00 -3.28 22.86
C PRO A 192 -3.12 -4.63 23.59
N TYR A 193 -2.14 -5.07 24.40
CA TYR A 193 -2.18 -6.39 25.03
C TYR A 193 -2.47 -6.39 26.53
N GLU A 194 -2.29 -5.28 27.26
CA GLU A 194 -2.17 -5.35 28.73
C GLU A 194 -3.48 -5.38 29.54
N VAL A 195 -4.64 -5.09 28.94
CA VAL A 195 -5.88 -4.79 29.72
C VAL A 195 -6.92 -5.89 29.68
N VAL A 196 -6.66 -6.96 28.95
CA VAL A 196 -7.65 -8.00 28.77
C VAL A 196 -7.28 -9.13 29.70
N ASP A 197 -8.06 -9.37 30.76
CA ASP A 197 -7.94 -10.56 31.64
C ASP A 197 -7.79 -11.78 30.74
N TYR A 198 -6.54 -12.25 30.62
CA TYR A 198 -6.07 -13.12 29.54
C TYR A 198 -6.83 -14.46 29.52
N SER A 199 -7.35 -14.84 30.69
CA SER A 199 -8.12 -16.06 30.90
C SER A 199 -9.56 -15.98 30.33
N LYS A 200 -10.10 -14.77 30.10
CA LYS A 200 -11.53 -14.56 29.82
C LYS A 200 -11.88 -14.14 28.38
N TYR A 201 -10.98 -13.47 27.65
CA TYR A 201 -11.42 -12.66 26.50
C TYR A 201 -10.75 -12.95 25.14
N GLY A 202 -9.69 -13.78 25.09
CA GLY A 202 -9.07 -14.13 23.81
C GLY A 202 -8.20 -13.02 23.20
N ILE A 203 -6.97 -13.34 22.83
CA ILE A 203 -5.95 -12.34 22.45
C ILE A 203 -5.50 -12.53 21.00
N PHE A 204 -6.05 -13.52 20.31
CA PHE A 204 -5.59 -13.89 18.97
C PHE A 204 -6.38 -13.12 17.91
N ALA A 205 -5.77 -12.83 16.76
CA ALA A 205 -6.45 -12.15 15.66
C ALA A 205 -5.92 -12.65 14.31
N ASP A 206 -6.72 -12.45 13.26
CA ASP A 206 -6.28 -12.73 11.90
C ASP A 206 -5.09 -11.82 11.54
N GLY A 207 -4.10 -12.37 10.83
CA GLY A 207 -2.87 -11.66 10.55
C GLY A 207 -2.24 -12.04 9.22
N TYR A 208 -1.74 -11.04 8.51
CA TYR A 208 -1.01 -11.21 7.25
C TYR A 208 0.42 -10.71 7.45
N TYR A 209 1.36 -11.64 7.46
CA TYR A 209 2.76 -11.38 7.74
C TYR A 209 3.58 -11.50 6.47
N PHE A 210 4.57 -10.64 6.31
CA PHE A 210 5.35 -10.59 5.08
C PHE A 210 6.80 -10.25 5.37
N LEU A 211 7.69 -10.84 4.58
CA LEU A 211 9.09 -10.41 4.49
C LEU A 211 9.26 -9.22 3.56
N GLU A 212 10.47 -8.68 3.54
CA GLU A 212 10.89 -7.64 2.60
C GLU A 212 10.48 -7.95 1.16
N GLY A 213 9.91 -6.94 0.51
CA GLY A 213 9.40 -7.05 -0.86
C GLY A 213 8.07 -7.80 -1.01
N LYS A 214 7.51 -8.38 0.07
CA LYS A 214 6.28 -9.21 0.00
C LYS A 214 5.01 -8.52 0.51
N PHE A 215 5.10 -7.23 0.83
CA PHE A 215 3.95 -6.43 1.25
C PHE A 215 2.78 -6.47 0.24
N SER A 216 3.05 -6.34 -1.06
CA SER A 216 2.00 -6.31 -2.09
C SER A 216 1.21 -7.61 -2.17
N GLU A 217 1.86 -8.75 -1.91
CA GLU A 217 1.22 -10.06 -1.86
C GLU A 217 0.32 -10.19 -0.63
N ALA A 218 0.81 -9.76 0.53
CA ALA A 218 0.01 -9.73 1.77
C ALA A 218 -1.21 -8.82 1.63
N LEU A 219 -1.04 -7.62 1.06
CA LEU A 219 -2.14 -6.70 0.81
C LEU A 219 -3.14 -7.28 -0.20
N LYS A 220 -2.67 -7.96 -1.26
CA LYS A 220 -3.54 -8.65 -2.22
C LYS A 220 -4.37 -9.74 -1.55
N GLY A 221 -3.75 -10.60 -0.73
CA GLY A 221 -4.45 -11.64 0.02
C GLY A 221 -5.53 -11.05 0.94
N LEU A 222 -5.19 -9.96 1.62
CA LEU A 222 -6.10 -9.24 2.51
C LEU A 222 -7.27 -8.61 1.75
N VAL A 223 -7.00 -7.87 0.67
CA VAL A 223 -8.03 -7.22 -0.16
C VAL A 223 -8.96 -8.26 -0.78
N LYS A 224 -8.44 -9.39 -1.26
CA LYS A 224 -9.26 -10.50 -1.78
C LYS A 224 -10.22 -11.05 -0.73
N LYS A 225 -9.74 -11.32 0.49
CA LYS A 225 -10.58 -11.83 1.59
C LYS A 225 -11.76 -10.90 1.89
N TYR A 226 -11.51 -9.60 1.87
CA TYR A 226 -12.51 -8.60 2.25
C TYR A 226 -13.20 -7.90 1.06
N TRP A 227 -12.95 -8.34 -0.17
CA TRP A 227 -13.48 -7.68 -1.38
C TRP A 227 -15.02 -7.65 -1.40
N ASN A 228 -15.65 -8.74 -0.97
CA ASN A 228 -17.10 -8.94 -1.02
C ASN A 228 -17.83 -8.53 0.26
N MET A 229 -17.21 -7.75 1.14
CA MET A 229 -17.94 -7.14 2.27
C MET A 229 -19.08 -6.24 1.75
N SER A 230 -20.10 -6.04 2.58
CA SER A 230 -21.22 -5.13 2.27
C SER A 230 -20.73 -3.70 2.01
N ALA A 231 -21.38 -2.97 1.09
CA ALA A 231 -21.07 -1.57 0.85
C ALA A 231 -21.16 -0.75 2.15
N GLY A 232 -20.18 0.11 2.39
CA GLY A 232 -20.07 0.88 3.64
C GLY A 232 -19.35 0.15 4.78
N ALA A 233 -19.26 -1.18 4.75
CA ALA A 233 -18.51 -1.95 5.74
C ALA A 233 -17.01 -1.69 5.64
N GLU A 234 -16.32 -1.90 6.75
CA GLU A 234 -14.89 -1.67 6.86
C GLU A 234 -14.22 -2.67 7.79
N LYS A 235 -12.91 -2.84 7.59
CA LYS A 235 -12.04 -3.64 8.44
C LYS A 235 -10.75 -2.89 8.70
N ASN A 236 -10.29 -2.92 9.95
CA ASN A 236 -9.14 -2.15 10.39
C ASN A 236 -8.00 -3.09 10.81
N PHE A 237 -6.79 -2.68 10.49
CA PHE A 237 -5.57 -3.45 10.70
C PHE A 237 -4.51 -2.57 11.34
N TYR A 238 -3.87 -3.13 12.36
CA TYR A 238 -2.62 -2.60 12.87
C TYR A 238 -1.51 -3.04 11.94
N PHE A 239 -0.82 -2.08 11.34
CA PHE A 239 0.27 -2.31 10.42
C PHE A 239 1.59 -2.05 11.14
N ARG A 240 2.34 -3.12 11.42
CA ARG A 240 3.66 -3.05 12.03
C ARG A 240 4.76 -3.33 11.00
N SER A 241 5.82 -2.54 10.97
CA SER A 241 7.11 -2.91 10.39
C SER A 241 8.07 -3.38 11.48
N GLN A 242 9.04 -4.22 11.11
CA GLN A 242 10.04 -4.78 12.02
C GLN A 242 11.43 -4.70 11.39
N ASN A 243 12.41 -4.41 12.22
CA ASN A 243 13.82 -4.55 11.88
C ASN A 243 14.22 -6.03 11.79
N ASP A 244 15.38 -6.31 11.19
CA ASP A 244 15.92 -7.66 11.06
C ASP A 244 16.17 -8.35 12.41
N ASP A 245 16.34 -7.58 13.48
CA ASP A 245 16.49 -8.06 14.86
C ASP A 245 15.15 -8.33 15.58
N GLY A 246 14.03 -8.14 14.88
CA GLY A 246 12.67 -8.34 15.40
C GLY A 246 12.12 -7.17 16.23
N THR A 247 12.90 -6.10 16.43
CA THR A 247 12.42 -4.89 17.11
C THR A 247 11.39 -4.14 16.26
N ILE A 248 10.47 -3.44 16.91
CA ILE A 248 9.49 -2.60 16.22
C ILE A 248 10.22 -1.39 15.65
N ASP A 249 10.23 -1.28 14.33
CA ASP A 249 10.74 -0.10 13.64
C ASP A 249 9.65 0.99 13.60
N HIS A 250 8.51 0.66 12.98
CA HIS A 250 7.41 1.61 12.82
C HIS A 250 6.04 0.95 12.96
N ALA A 251 5.05 1.75 13.33
CA ALA A 251 3.66 1.32 13.47
C ALA A 251 2.73 2.31 12.77
N MET A 252 1.80 1.75 12.02
CA MET A 252 0.85 2.42 11.16
C MET A 252 -0.53 1.74 11.26
N ALA A 253 -1.53 2.32 10.60
CA ALA A 253 -2.83 1.69 10.47
C ALA A 253 -3.21 1.53 9.00
N LEU A 254 -3.91 0.43 8.72
CA LEU A 254 -4.52 0.15 7.44
C LEU A 254 -6.02 -0.06 7.64
N ARG A 255 -6.84 0.63 6.85
CA ARG A 255 -8.28 0.44 6.83
C ARG A 255 -8.74 0.08 5.43
N LEU A 256 -9.49 -1.02 5.33
CA LEU A 256 -10.23 -1.38 4.14
C LEU A 256 -11.66 -0.92 4.30
N LYS A 257 -12.19 -0.15 3.33
CA LYS A 257 -13.59 0.28 3.33
C LYS A 257 -14.23 -0.03 1.99
N LYS A 258 -15.28 -0.86 2.00
CA LYS A 258 -16.05 -1.18 0.80
C LYS A 258 -16.87 0.02 0.35
N GLN A 259 -16.84 0.30 -0.95
CA GLN A 259 -17.75 1.21 -1.65
C GLN A 259 -18.30 0.49 -2.89
N ASP A 260 -19.31 1.05 -3.55
CA ASP A 260 -19.91 0.41 -4.72
C ASP A 260 -18.88 0.20 -5.83
N GLY A 261 -18.68 -1.07 -6.23
CA GLY A 261 -17.67 -1.46 -7.22
C GLY A 261 -16.22 -1.12 -6.87
N CYS A 262 -15.90 -0.78 -5.62
CA CYS A 262 -14.55 -0.34 -5.24
C CYS A 262 -14.18 -0.77 -3.81
N MET A 263 -12.88 -0.94 -3.57
CA MET A 263 -12.31 -0.98 -2.22
C MET A 263 -11.45 0.27 -2.01
N LYS A 264 -11.73 1.02 -0.94
CA LYS A 264 -10.83 2.05 -0.45
C LYS A 264 -9.80 1.40 0.47
N VAL A 265 -8.53 1.51 0.13
CA VAL A 265 -7.42 1.11 0.99
C VAL A 265 -6.85 2.39 1.59
N ILE A 266 -6.98 2.57 2.90
CA ILE A 266 -6.64 3.81 3.59
C ILE A 266 -5.48 3.53 4.55
N PHE A 267 -4.34 4.15 4.28
CA PHE A 267 -3.13 4.04 5.08
C PHE A 267 -2.92 5.28 5.92
N TYR A 268 -2.65 5.08 7.20
CA TYR A 268 -2.35 6.14 8.15
C TYR A 268 -0.96 5.92 8.75
N ASP A 269 -0.06 6.85 8.47
CA ASP A 269 1.29 6.90 9.04
C ASP A 269 1.31 7.96 10.16
N PRO A 270 1.61 7.59 11.42
CA PRO A 270 1.74 8.54 12.52
C PRO A 270 2.77 9.66 12.31
N ASN A 271 3.79 9.46 11.47
CA ASN A 271 4.75 10.52 11.11
C ASN A 271 4.12 11.59 10.21
N ALA A 272 2.97 11.28 9.59
CA ALA A 272 2.09 12.24 8.93
C ALA A 272 0.78 12.38 9.73
N THR A 273 0.89 12.76 11.00
CA THR A 273 -0.15 12.61 12.03
C THR A 273 -1.53 13.13 11.65
N LEU A 274 -1.63 14.21 10.87
CA LEU A 274 -2.90 14.83 10.47
C LEU A 274 -3.34 14.45 9.05
N MET A 275 -2.79 13.37 8.51
CA MET A 275 -3.01 12.96 7.13
C MET A 275 -3.10 11.45 7.02
N HIS A 276 -4.00 10.96 6.16
CA HIS A 276 -3.99 9.58 5.71
C HIS A 276 -4.02 9.54 4.18
N ARG A 277 -3.40 8.52 3.60
CA ARG A 277 -3.41 8.27 2.17
C ARG A 277 -4.52 7.29 1.83
N THR A 278 -5.32 7.61 0.82
CA THR A 278 -6.34 6.72 0.27
C THR A 278 -5.94 6.26 -1.11
N ILE A 279 -6.04 4.96 -1.34
CA ILE A 279 -5.85 4.29 -2.62
C ILE A 279 -7.19 3.67 -3.01
N LEU A 280 -7.66 3.91 -4.24
CA LEU A 280 -8.93 3.37 -4.73
C LEU A 280 -8.67 2.19 -5.67
N LEU A 281 -9.12 1.00 -5.28
CA LEU A 281 -9.02 -0.20 -6.11
C LEU A 281 -10.38 -0.49 -6.74
N SER A 282 -10.43 -0.60 -8.07
CA SER A 282 -11.62 -0.99 -8.83
C SER A 282 -11.79 -2.51 -8.96
N GLU A 283 -10.73 -3.27 -8.71
CA GLU A 283 -10.71 -4.74 -8.70
C GLU A 283 -9.68 -5.24 -7.67
N PRO A 284 -9.83 -6.46 -7.12
CA PRO A 284 -9.01 -6.91 -6.00
C PRO A 284 -7.55 -7.18 -6.40
N ASP A 285 -7.30 -7.61 -7.64
CA ASP A 285 -5.95 -7.93 -8.11
C ASP A 285 -5.06 -6.70 -8.24
N LEU A 286 -5.62 -5.48 -8.32
CA LEU A 286 -4.83 -4.24 -8.35
C LEU A 286 -4.01 -4.01 -7.08
N ALA A 287 -4.42 -4.61 -5.96
CA ALA A 287 -3.67 -4.56 -4.71
C ALA A 287 -2.24 -5.12 -4.86
N ALA A 288 -2.02 -6.06 -5.81
CA ALA A 288 -0.71 -6.64 -6.10
C ALA A 288 0.31 -5.63 -6.61
N HIS A 289 -0.15 -4.48 -7.10
CA HIS A 289 0.70 -3.43 -7.64
C HIS A 289 1.00 -2.31 -6.65
N ILE A 290 0.45 -2.37 -5.43
CA ILE A 290 0.71 -1.39 -4.38
C ILE A 290 1.92 -1.81 -3.56
N THR A 291 2.95 -0.97 -3.53
CA THR A 291 4.23 -1.21 -2.85
C THR A 291 4.41 -0.26 -1.67
N GLY A 292 5.45 -0.48 -0.85
CA GLY A 292 5.80 0.45 0.23
C GLY A 292 6.14 1.86 -0.23
N GLU A 293 6.74 1.98 -1.42
CA GLU A 293 7.03 3.28 -2.03
C GLU A 293 5.75 4.10 -2.27
N ASP A 294 4.66 3.44 -2.68
CA ASP A 294 3.38 4.11 -2.87
C ASP A 294 2.80 4.64 -1.55
N LEU A 295 3.24 4.10 -0.41
CA LEU A 295 2.82 4.56 0.92
C LEU A 295 3.68 5.72 1.43
N GLN A 296 4.71 6.13 0.69
CA GLN A 296 5.73 7.10 1.12
C GLN A 296 6.50 6.65 2.38
N THR A 297 6.53 5.34 2.63
CA THR A 297 7.25 4.74 3.76
C THR A 297 8.55 4.15 3.25
N SER A 298 9.68 4.73 3.64
CA SER A 298 11.02 4.27 3.23
C SER A 298 11.48 2.98 3.95
N PHE A 299 10.70 2.45 4.89
CA PHE A 299 11.14 1.39 5.83
C PHE A 299 10.15 0.22 5.93
N LEU A 300 9.74 -0.36 4.80
CA LEU A 300 9.01 -1.63 4.79
C LEU A 300 9.95 -2.78 4.46
N SER A 301 10.75 -3.16 5.45
CA SER A 301 11.48 -4.44 5.48
C SER A 301 10.47 -5.57 5.75
N HIS A 302 10.33 -6.04 6.98
CA HIS A 302 9.38 -7.09 7.35
C HIS A 302 8.19 -6.49 8.07
N GLY A 303 7.03 -7.15 8.03
CA GLY A 303 5.86 -6.58 8.68
C GLY A 303 4.67 -7.50 8.84
N ALA A 304 3.64 -6.92 9.45
CA ALA A 304 2.39 -7.57 9.76
C ALA A 304 1.20 -6.62 9.59
N LEU A 305 0.10 -7.14 9.04
CA LEU A 305 -1.22 -6.52 9.04
C LEU A 305 -2.11 -7.36 9.96
N ILE A 306 -2.35 -6.87 11.18
CA ILE A 306 -3.07 -7.59 12.24
C ILE A 306 -4.47 -7.01 12.38
N ASN A 307 -5.50 -7.83 12.23
CA ASN A 307 -6.89 -7.42 12.39
C ASN A 307 -7.14 -6.95 13.83
N ILE A 308 -7.67 -5.74 14.00
CA ILE A 308 -7.93 -5.20 15.35
C ILE A 308 -9.39 -5.34 15.76
N ASP A 309 -10.29 -5.70 14.83
CA ASP A 309 -11.73 -5.74 15.09
C ASP A 309 -12.18 -7.13 15.58
N ASP A 310 -11.48 -8.21 15.20
CA ASP A 310 -11.89 -9.59 15.48
C ASP A 310 -10.89 -10.32 16.41
N PHE A 311 -10.99 -10.05 17.72
CA PHE A 311 -10.29 -10.86 18.73
C PHE A 311 -10.91 -12.25 18.85
N LYS A 312 -10.06 -13.26 19.01
CA LYS A 312 -10.41 -14.68 19.03
C LYS A 312 -9.91 -15.33 20.31
N ARG A 313 -10.73 -16.24 20.83
CA ARG A 313 -10.44 -16.96 22.08
C ARG A 313 -9.41 -18.06 21.92
N PHE A 314 -9.35 -18.66 20.73
CA PHE A 314 -8.48 -19.79 20.44
C PHE A 314 -7.65 -19.54 19.19
N SER A 315 -6.37 -19.92 19.24
CA SER A 315 -5.41 -19.74 18.14
C SER A 315 -5.82 -20.48 16.87
N ASN A 316 -6.45 -21.65 17.00
CA ASN A 316 -6.93 -22.46 15.88
C ASN A 316 -8.07 -21.80 15.07
N GLN A 317 -8.69 -20.74 15.59
CA GLN A 317 -9.70 -19.96 14.89
C GLN A 317 -9.07 -18.85 14.04
N CYS A 318 -7.78 -18.56 14.21
CA CYS A 318 -7.10 -17.46 13.53
C CYS A 318 -6.69 -17.86 12.11
N ASP A 319 -6.94 -16.96 11.17
CA ASP A 319 -6.45 -17.05 9.80
C ASP A 319 -5.14 -16.26 9.72
N ILE A 320 -4.04 -16.99 9.80
CA ILE A 320 -2.67 -16.46 9.73
C ILE A 320 -2.10 -16.84 8.37
N GLN A 321 -1.71 -15.83 7.60
CA GLN A 321 -1.07 -15.99 6.29
C GLN A 321 0.34 -15.42 6.32
N CYS A 322 1.27 -16.14 5.70
CA CYS A 322 2.69 -15.81 5.67
C CYS A 322 3.17 -15.70 4.22
N PHE A 323 3.84 -14.61 3.89
CA PHE A 323 4.34 -14.32 2.54
C PHE A 323 5.87 -14.13 2.57
N GLY A 324 6.59 -14.88 1.72
CA GLY A 324 8.04 -14.73 1.53
C GLY A 324 8.95 -15.72 2.27
N ALA A 325 8.45 -16.55 3.18
CA ALA A 325 9.27 -17.58 3.84
C ALA A 325 8.48 -18.84 4.20
N SER A 326 9.22 -19.91 4.48
CA SER A 326 8.64 -21.13 5.05
C SER A 326 8.12 -20.83 6.48
N PRO A 327 7.06 -21.54 6.92
CA PRO A 327 6.43 -21.31 8.21
C PRO A 327 7.42 -21.31 9.39
N ASN A 328 8.56 -22.02 9.32
CA ASN A 328 9.51 -22.16 10.44
C ASN A 328 10.37 -20.92 10.75
N VAL A 329 10.67 -20.06 9.77
CA VAL A 329 11.49 -18.84 9.99
C VAL A 329 10.61 -17.66 10.41
N MET A 330 9.47 -17.51 9.75
CA MET A 330 8.45 -16.52 10.11
C MET A 330 7.75 -16.87 11.42
N SER A 331 7.50 -18.16 11.71
CA SER A 331 6.88 -18.55 12.97
C SER A 331 7.68 -18.09 14.18
N ARG A 332 9.02 -18.18 14.21
CA ARG A 332 9.78 -17.66 15.37
C ARG A 332 9.60 -16.15 15.60
N HIS A 333 9.65 -15.33 14.54
CA HIS A 333 9.52 -13.87 14.67
C HIS A 333 8.08 -13.42 14.95
N ILE A 334 7.09 -14.11 14.37
CA ILE A 334 5.66 -13.85 14.56
C ILE A 334 5.16 -14.39 15.91
N GLN A 335 5.64 -15.55 16.36
CA GLN A 335 5.28 -16.17 17.64
C GLN A 335 5.71 -15.33 18.85
N ILE A 336 6.83 -14.61 18.74
CA ILE A 336 7.34 -13.71 19.78
C ILE A 336 6.61 -12.36 19.77
N ALA A 337 6.23 -11.86 18.59
CA ALA A 337 5.71 -10.50 18.41
C ALA A 337 4.26 -10.25 18.89
N ILE A 338 3.48 -11.29 19.19
CA ILE A 338 2.00 -11.20 19.38
C ILE A 338 1.50 -12.00 20.60
N GLY A 339 2.39 -12.49 21.49
CA GLY A 339 1.96 -13.28 22.65
C GLY A 339 1.17 -14.54 22.29
N HIS A 340 1.39 -15.12 21.09
CA HIS A 340 0.70 -16.36 20.67
C HIS A 340 1.22 -17.63 21.37
N TYR A 341 2.12 -17.47 22.36
CA TYR A 341 2.65 -18.52 23.22
C TYR A 341 2.02 -18.45 24.62
N ALA A 342 0.70 -18.59 24.72
CA ALA A 342 0.10 -19.05 25.97
C ALA A 342 0.01 -20.59 25.90
N ALA A 343 1.03 -21.24 26.47
CA ALA A 343 1.15 -22.65 26.84
C ALA A 343 0.23 -23.67 26.12
N GLY A 344 0.79 -24.47 25.21
CA GLY A 344 0.16 -25.71 24.74
C GLY A 344 0.37 -25.95 23.26
N SER A 345 1.10 -27.00 22.95
CA SER A 345 1.27 -27.62 21.64
C SER A 345 -0.02 -27.68 20.79
N HIS A 346 0.01 -27.13 19.57
CA HIS A 346 -0.29 -27.82 18.30
C HIS A 346 -0.83 -26.94 17.16
N ARG A 347 -0.36 -27.29 15.95
CA ARG A 347 -0.88 -27.08 14.57
C ARG A 347 -1.50 -25.72 14.21
N ILE A 348 -0.62 -24.83 13.74
CA ILE A 348 -0.94 -23.77 12.78
C ILE A 348 -1.29 -24.46 11.44
N LYS A 349 -2.52 -24.29 10.93
CA LYS A 349 -2.82 -24.62 9.53
C LYS A 349 -2.21 -23.53 8.64
N SER A 350 -0.91 -23.61 8.41
CA SER A 350 -0.25 -22.82 7.38
C SER A 350 -0.68 -23.37 6.02
N LYS A 351 -1.44 -22.61 5.24
CA LYS A 351 -1.39 -22.77 3.78
C LYS A 351 -0.17 -21.98 3.31
N SER A 352 0.89 -22.67 2.89
CA SER A 352 1.82 -22.03 1.95
C SER A 352 1.01 -21.73 0.70
N ILE A 353 0.98 -20.46 0.31
CA ILE A 353 0.57 -20.11 -1.04
C ILE A 353 1.88 -20.16 -1.83
N ASP A 354 2.25 -21.36 -2.27
CA ASP A 354 3.34 -21.52 -3.22
C ASP A 354 2.88 -20.94 -4.57
N ALA A 355 3.80 -20.19 -5.19
CA ALA A 355 3.60 -19.43 -6.43
C ALA A 355 3.31 -20.31 -7.66
#